data_AF-A0A7Y6YB23-F1
#
_entry.id   AF-A0A7Y6YB23-F1
#
_cell.length_a   1.000
_cell.length_b   1.000
_cell.length_c   1.000
_cell.angle_alpha   90.00
_cell.angle_beta   90.00
_cell.angle_gamma   90.00
#
_symmetry.space_group_name_H-M   'P 1'
#
loop_
_entity.id
_entity.type
_entity.pdbx_description
1 polymer ?
#
loop_
_entity_poly.entity_id
_entity_poly.type
_entity_poly.pdbx_seq_one_letter_code
_entity_poly.pdbx_strand_id
1 'polypeptide(L)'
;DLIPMCHPLMLSSVKVELTPNEAESCVDITAICKLAGQTGVEMEALTAVSVAGLTLYDMCKAVDKGMIIDQVRLIEKKGGKSGHWVAE
;
A
#
# COMPACT_ATOMS: atom_id res chain seq x y z
N ASP A 1 -3.61 7.70 12.06
CA ASP A 1 -3.65 7.02 13.38
C ASP A 1 -3.37 5.52 13.31
N LEU A 2 -2.16 5.12 12.91
CA LEU A 2 -1.69 3.72 12.99
C LEU A 2 -0.20 3.67 13.30
N ILE A 3 0.58 4.52 12.63
CA ILE A 3 2.03 4.60 12.80
C ILE A 3 2.35 5.72 13.80
N PRO A 4 2.94 5.43 14.98
CA PRO A 4 3.06 6.40 16.07
C PRO A 4 3.83 7.68 15.74
N MET A 5 4.81 7.59 14.84
CA MET A 5 5.69 8.70 14.47
C MET A 5 5.34 9.32 13.11
N CYS A 6 4.22 8.91 12.50
CA CYS A 6 3.75 9.55 11.27
C CYS A 6 3.12 10.91 11.58
N HIS A 7 3.42 11.88 10.73
CA HIS A 7 2.78 13.19 10.81
C HIS A 7 1.34 13.08 10.31
N PRO A 8 0.39 13.86 10.86
CA PRO A 8 -0.92 14.02 10.26
C PRO A 8 -0.76 14.71 8.90
N LEU A 9 -1.27 14.09 7.84
CA LEU A 9 -1.17 14.61 6.47
C LEU A 9 -2.54 14.69 5.81
N MET A 10 -2.79 15.82 5.14
CA MET A 10 -3.98 15.97 4.30
C MET A 10 -3.67 15.43 2.91
N LEU A 11 -4.00 14.16 2.70
CA LEU A 11 -3.85 13.51 1.40
C LEU A 11 -4.74 14.20 0.36
N SER A 12 -4.17 14.46 -0.81
CA SER A 12 -4.92 15.00 -1.95
C SER A 12 -5.55 13.91 -2.81
N SER A 13 -4.98 12.70 -2.79
CA SER A 13 -5.51 11.56 -3.53
C SER A 13 -5.01 10.25 -2.92
N VAL A 14 -5.89 9.25 -2.92
CA VAL A 14 -5.58 7.85 -2.62
C VAL A 14 -6.28 7.00 -3.68
N LYS A 15 -5.50 6.19 -4.41
CA LYS A 15 -6.02 5.14 -5.30
C LYS A 15 -5.55 3.81 -4.74
N VAL A 16 -6.45 2.84 -4.59
CA VAL A 16 -6.13 1.44 -4.27
C VAL A 16 -6.72 0.58 -5.38
N GLU A 17 -5.92 -0.31 -5.92
CA GLU A 17 -6.27 -1.18 -7.04
C GLU A 17 -5.95 -2.63 -6.66
N LEU A 18 -6.93 -3.50 -6.85
CA LEU A 18 -6.83 -4.93 -6.58
C LEU A 18 -7.03 -5.65 -7.90
N THR A 19 -6.03 -6.41 -8.31
CA THR A 19 -6.03 -7.14 -9.59
C THR A 19 -5.83 -8.62 -9.31
N PRO A 20 -6.83 -9.48 -9.59
CA PRO A 20 -6.64 -10.93 -9.52
C PRO A 20 -5.56 -11.38 -10.52
N ASN A 21 -4.61 -12.17 -10.04
CA ASN A 21 -3.56 -12.76 -10.84
C ASN A 21 -3.73 -14.29 -10.80
N GLU A 22 -4.46 -14.81 -11.79
CA GLU A 22 -4.77 -16.25 -11.86
C GLU A 22 -3.52 -17.10 -12.10
N ALA A 23 -2.51 -16.56 -12.80
CA ALA A 23 -1.27 -17.29 -13.10
C ALA A 23 -0.48 -17.59 -11.83
N GLU A 24 -0.38 -16.62 -10.92
CA GLU A 24 0.34 -16.75 -9.65
C GLU A 24 -0.58 -17.11 -8.48
N SER A 25 -1.88 -17.32 -8.72
CA SER A 25 -2.89 -17.62 -7.70
C SER A 25 -2.91 -16.60 -6.54
N CYS A 26 -2.75 -15.32 -6.87
CA CYS A 26 -2.71 -14.24 -5.88
C CYS A 26 -3.58 -13.05 -6.31
N VAL A 27 -3.65 -12.04 -5.44
CA VAL A 27 -4.26 -10.74 -5.75
C VAL A 27 -3.19 -9.68 -5.59
N ASP A 28 -2.86 -9.01 -6.68
CA ASP A 28 -1.92 -7.89 -6.68
C ASP A 28 -2.63 -6.65 -6.14
N ILE A 29 -2.07 -6.05 -5.09
CA ILE A 29 -2.61 -4.84 -4.47
C ILE A 29 -1.64 -3.69 -4.69
N THR A 30 -2.09 -2.65 -5.39
CA THR A 30 -1.30 -1.43 -5.62
C THR A 30 -2.00 -0.24 -5.01
N ALA A 31 -1.29 0.55 -4.21
CA ALA A 31 -1.77 1.82 -3.70
C ALA A 31 -0.90 2.99 -4.18
N ILE A 32 -1.54 4.08 -4.58
CA ILE A 32 -0.90 5.35 -4.94
C ILE A 32 -1.50 6.43 -4.06
N CYS A 33 -0.66 7.02 -3.21
CA CYS A 33 -1.00 8.17 -2.39
C CYS A 33 -0.33 9.43 -2.94
N LYS A 34 -1.02 10.56 -2.86
CA LYS A 34 -0.48 11.88 -3.24
C LYS A 34 -0.85 12.90 -2.18
N LEU A 35 0.04 13.88 -1.98
CA LEU A 35 -0.23 15.08 -1.21
C LEU A 35 0.58 16.26 -1.75
N ALA A 36 0.25 17.46 -1.29
CA ALA A 36 1.09 18.65 -1.41
C ALA A 36 1.52 19.09 0.00
N GLY A 37 2.78 18.85 0.37
CA GLY A 37 3.24 18.99 1.74
C GLY A 37 4.74 18.72 1.90
N GLN A 38 5.23 18.82 3.14
CA GLN A 38 6.67 18.83 3.43
C GLN A 38 7.29 17.43 3.63
N THR A 39 6.47 16.41 3.85
CA THR A 39 6.89 15.01 4.01
C THR A 39 6.27 14.14 2.91
N GLY A 40 6.91 13.01 2.61
CA GLY A 40 6.39 12.03 1.68
C GLY A 40 5.19 11.25 2.23
N VAL A 41 4.64 10.39 1.38
CA VAL A 41 3.45 9.55 1.62
C VAL A 41 3.73 8.06 1.50
N GLU A 42 5.00 7.67 1.70
CA GLU A 42 5.43 6.28 1.61
C GLU A 42 4.63 5.42 2.59
N MET A 43 4.43 5.92 3.81
CA MET A 43 3.74 5.20 4.86
C MET A 43 2.24 5.06 4.61
N GLU A 44 1.61 6.06 4.02
CA GLU A 44 0.19 6.01 3.65
C GLU A 44 -0.06 4.97 2.55
N ALA A 45 0.84 4.90 1.56
CA ALA A 45 0.76 3.89 0.51
C ALA A 45 0.97 2.47 1.05
N LEU A 46 2.01 2.26 1.87
CA LEU A 46 2.30 0.96 2.49
C LEU A 46 1.19 0.51 3.44
N THR A 47 0.62 1.45 4.20
CA THR A 47 -0.50 1.17 5.09
C THR A 47 -1.75 0.80 4.29
N ALA A 48 -2.03 1.51 3.19
CA ALA A 48 -3.18 1.24 2.34
C ALA A 48 -3.15 -0.19 1.76
N VAL A 49 -2.03 -0.63 1.20
CA VAL A 49 -1.91 -2.01 0.68
C VAL A 49 -1.99 -3.05 1.80
N SER A 50 -1.39 -2.77 2.97
CA SER A 50 -1.41 -3.69 4.11
C SER A 50 -2.82 -3.92 4.62
N VAL A 51 -3.58 -2.84 4.83
CA VAL A 51 -4.95 -2.92 5.32
C VAL A 51 -5.89 -3.52 4.27
N ALA A 52 -5.67 -3.24 2.98
CA ALA A 52 -6.41 -3.90 1.91
C ALA A 52 -6.14 -5.43 1.88
N GLY A 53 -4.89 -5.85 2.06
CA GLY A 53 -4.52 -7.26 2.19
C GLY A 53 -5.16 -7.93 3.40
N LEU A 54 -5.15 -7.26 4.57
CA LEU A 54 -5.84 -7.75 5.76
C LEU A 54 -7.35 -7.87 5.55
N THR A 55 -7.94 -6.94 4.79
CA THR A 55 -9.38 -6.99 4.45
C THR A 55 -9.68 -8.18 3.55
N LEU A 56 -8.86 -8.44 2.53
CA LEU A 56 -8.99 -9.62 1.68
C LEU A 56 -8.85 -10.92 2.48
N TYR A 57 -7.86 -10.98 3.37
CA TYR A 57 -7.70 -12.13 4.26
C TYR A 57 -8.97 -12.33 5.10
N ASP A 58 -9.50 -11.27 5.71
CA ASP A 58 -10.73 -11.33 6.51
C ASP A 58 -11.93 -11.87 5.72
N MET A 59 -12.08 -11.44 4.46
CA MET A 59 -13.17 -11.89 3.59
C MET A 59 -13.03 -13.35 3.15
N CYS A 60 -11.81 -13.84 2.95
CA CYS A 60 -11.54 -15.15 2.36
C CYS A 60 -11.12 -16.23 3.39
N LYS A 61 -10.81 -15.87 4.64
CA LYS A 61 -10.30 -16.80 5.69
C LYS A 61 -11.20 -17.99 6.00
N ALA A 62 -12.49 -17.91 5.66
CA ALA A 62 -13.42 -19.02 5.82
C ALA A 62 -13.17 -20.14 4.80
N VAL A 63 -12.65 -19.80 3.63
CA VAL A 63 -12.32 -20.73 2.54
C VAL A 63 -10.89 -21.24 2.69
N ASP A 64 -9.94 -20.34 2.92
CA ASP A 64 -8.53 -20.71 3.13
C ASP A 64 -7.91 -19.87 4.25
N LYS A 65 -7.43 -20.53 5.32
CA LYS A 65 -6.73 -19.87 6.43
C LYS A 65 -5.23 -19.74 6.19
N GLY A 66 -4.68 -20.46 5.21
CA GLY A 66 -3.27 -20.50 4.86
C GLY A 66 -2.80 -19.35 3.97
N MET A 67 -3.70 -18.47 3.54
CA MET A 67 -3.34 -17.29 2.74
C MET A 67 -2.25 -16.46 3.43
N ILE A 68 -1.32 -15.95 2.62
CA ILE A 68 -0.20 -15.14 3.09
C ILE A 68 -0.33 -13.75 2.48
N ILE A 69 -0.14 -12.72 3.31
CA ILE A 69 0.09 -11.35 2.84
C ILE A 69 1.61 -11.17 2.81
N ASP A 70 2.17 -11.07 1.61
CA ASP A 70 3.60 -10.93 1.40
C ASP A 70 3.93 -9.69 0.54
N GLN A 71 5.23 -9.49 0.30
CA GLN A 71 5.77 -8.48 -0.63
C GLN A 71 5.24 -7.05 -0.47
N VAL A 72 4.85 -6.65 0.74
CA VAL A 72 4.50 -5.26 1.06
C VAL A 72 5.76 -4.39 0.92
N ARG A 73 5.89 -3.72 -0.22
CA ARG A 73 7.05 -2.87 -0.55
C ARG A 73 6.65 -1.60 -1.28
N LEU A 74 7.50 -0.59 -1.17
CA LEU A 74 7.38 0.64 -1.94
C LEU A 74 7.95 0.40 -3.34
N ILE A 75 7.20 0.73 -4.39
CA ILE A 75 7.62 0.53 -5.80
C ILE A 75 8.12 1.82 -6.47
N GLU A 76 7.59 2.97 -6.08
CA GLU A 76 7.93 4.27 -6.64
C GLU A 76 7.64 5.37 -5.62
N LYS A 77 8.50 6.40 -5.58
CA LYS A 77 8.28 7.64 -4.84
C LYS A 77 8.78 8.82 -5.65
N LYS A 78 7.95 9.86 -5.78
CA LYS A 78 8.31 11.13 -6.44
C LYS A 78 8.21 12.29 -5.46
N GLY A 79 9.18 13.21 -5.51
CA GLY A 79 9.16 14.47 -4.76
C GLY A 79 9.98 14.45 -3.48
N GLY A 80 10.08 15.63 -2.85
CA GLY A 80 10.98 15.88 -1.73
C GLY A 80 12.45 16.00 -2.16
N LYS A 81 13.33 16.26 -1.19
CA LYS A 81 14.77 16.46 -1.43
C LYS A 81 15.45 15.25 -2.07
N SER A 82 14.95 14.05 -1.81
CA SER A 82 15.47 12.79 -2.38
C SER A 82 15.15 12.57 -3.85
N GLY A 83 14.27 13.40 -4.46
CA GLY A 83 13.91 13.27 -5.87
C GLY A 83 13.01 12.07 -6.16
N HIS A 84 13.15 11.52 -7.37
CA HIS A 84 12.42 10.35 -7.85
C HIS A 84 13.20 9.07 -7.57
N TRP A 85 12.54 8.13 -6.91
CA TRP A 85 13.05 6.80 -6.60
C TRP A 85 12.10 5.74 -7.16
N VAL A 86 12.67 4.65 -7.68
CA VAL A 86 11.95 3.47 -8.19
C VAL A 86 12.66 2.24 -7.63
N ALA A 87 11.90 1.27 -7.17
CA ALA A 87 12.44 -0.01 -6.70
C ALA A 87 13.08 -0.78 -7.86
N GLU A 88 14.17 -1.49 -7.57
CA GLU A 88 14.72 -2.52 -8.47
C GLU A 88 13.84 -3.78 -8.50
#